data_AF-A0A150GNL1-F1
#
_entry.id   AF-A0A150GNL1-F1
#
_cell.length_a   1.000
_cell.length_b   1.000
_cell.length_c   1.000
_cell.angle_alpha   90.00
_cell.angle_beta   90.00
_cell.angle_gamma   90.00
#
_symmetry.space_group_name_H-M   'P 1'
#
loop_
_entity.id
_entity.type
_entity.pdbx_description
1 polymer ?
#
loop_
_entity_poly.entity_id
_entity_poly.type
_entity_poly.pdbx_seq_one_letter_code
_entity_poly.pdbx_strand_id
1 'polypeptide(L)'
;MDLEEPDFSSLFTHKPDLQPVLTALCKKLKKRPSQLVVYDPFFCKGGIRKHYEALGFTSFVHENRDFYKDVEAGALPDYDILVTNPPYSEDHKERILDFCLRSGKPWALLLPNYVATKAYFSSLLADTATPPPQRPFFLTPRVRYTYDHPEGTGHAESPFYSIWYVGLGSHTEAVYGSCRAKLDAGGGGGSWDVSLARSVEALRQAKAVPTAKRLNPKQRLRLKKKQGLE
;
A
#
# COMPACT_ATOMS: atom_id res chain seq x y z
N MET A 1 -4.78 -39.12 -7.25
CA MET A 1 -3.60 -38.34 -7.65
C MET A 1 -3.94 -36.92 -7.29
N ASP A 2 -3.72 -36.61 -6.01
CA ASP A 2 -4.05 -35.33 -5.41
C ASP A 2 -3.14 -34.28 -6.06
N LEU A 3 -3.76 -33.36 -6.79
CA LEU A 3 -3.09 -32.14 -7.22
C LEU A 3 -2.83 -31.36 -5.93
N GLU A 4 -1.59 -31.33 -5.48
CA GLU A 4 -1.16 -30.38 -4.46
C GLU A 4 -1.54 -28.98 -4.95
N GLU A 5 -2.59 -28.41 -4.33
CA GLU A 5 -2.98 -27.03 -4.61
C GLU A 5 -1.84 -26.12 -4.15
N PRO A 6 -1.38 -25.17 -4.99
CA PRO A 6 -0.29 -24.30 -4.61
C PRO A 6 -0.68 -23.51 -3.35
N ASP A 7 0.15 -23.63 -2.31
CA ASP A 7 0.01 -22.87 -1.07
C ASP A 7 0.29 -21.38 -1.35
N PHE A 8 -0.78 -20.60 -1.54
CA PHE A 8 -0.74 -19.16 -1.73
C PHE A 8 -0.36 -18.37 -0.46
N SER A 9 0.16 -19.04 0.59
CA SER A 9 0.71 -18.39 1.79
C SER A 9 1.91 -17.48 1.51
N SER A 10 2.55 -17.63 0.34
CA SER A 10 3.70 -16.82 -0.09
C SER A 10 3.37 -15.40 -0.56
N LEU A 11 2.09 -15.08 -0.79
CA LEU A 11 1.67 -13.78 -1.34
C LEU A 11 1.97 -12.58 -0.41
N PHE A 12 2.34 -12.81 0.85
CA PHE A 12 2.68 -11.77 1.83
C PHE A 12 3.75 -12.22 2.86
N THR A 13 4.79 -12.96 2.44
CA THR A 13 5.82 -13.47 3.38
C THR A 13 6.73 -12.39 4.01
N HIS A 14 6.55 -11.09 3.71
CA HIS A 14 7.40 -10.06 4.30
C HIS A 14 6.64 -8.95 5.04
N LYS A 15 6.67 -9.12 6.36
CA LYS A 15 6.60 -8.14 7.46
C LYS A 15 5.31 -7.34 7.64
N PRO A 16 4.94 -7.07 8.91
CA PRO A 16 3.80 -6.24 9.23
C PRO A 16 4.20 -4.76 9.15
N ASP A 17 4.59 -4.29 7.96
CA ASP A 17 5.07 -2.91 7.76
C ASP A 17 4.06 -1.87 8.26
N LEU A 18 2.77 -2.19 8.13
CA LEU A 18 1.68 -1.37 8.66
C LEU A 18 1.36 -1.60 10.13
N GLN A 19 1.83 -2.66 10.80
CA GLN A 19 1.43 -2.92 12.20
C GLN A 19 1.72 -1.73 13.13
N PRO A 20 2.86 -1.02 13.04
CA PRO A 20 3.06 0.18 13.86
C PRO A 20 2.07 1.29 13.55
N VAL A 21 1.68 1.45 12.28
CA VAL A 21 0.65 2.41 11.86
C VAL A 21 -0.71 2.02 12.44
N LEU A 22 -1.13 0.77 12.26
CA LEU A 22 -2.41 0.26 12.76
C LEU A 22 -2.48 0.30 14.29
N THR A 23 -1.38 -0.04 14.97
CA THR A 23 -1.29 0.02 16.44
C THR A 23 -1.40 1.45 16.95
N ALA A 24 -0.76 2.42 16.27
CA ALA A 24 -0.87 3.82 16.61
C ALA A 24 -2.29 4.35 16.33
N LEU A 25 -2.92 3.94 15.24
CA LEU A 25 -4.30 4.29 14.92
C LEU A 25 -5.28 3.74 15.97
N CYS A 26 -5.13 2.46 16.37
CA CYS A 26 -5.89 1.86 17.47
C CYS A 26 -5.87 2.73 18.74
N LYS A 27 -4.69 3.24 19.13
CA LYS A 27 -4.56 4.14 20.28
C LYS A 27 -5.33 5.45 20.09
N LYS A 28 -5.35 6.01 18.88
CA LYS A 28 -6.10 7.25 18.58
C LYS A 28 -7.60 7.02 18.56
N LEU A 29 -8.04 5.88 18.04
CA LEU A 29 -9.45 5.48 18.02
C LEU A 29 -9.92 4.88 19.35
N LYS A 30 -9.04 4.73 20.35
CA LYS A 30 -9.30 4.06 21.63
C LYS A 30 -9.86 2.64 21.45
N LYS A 31 -9.38 1.94 20.43
CA LYS A 31 -9.75 0.56 20.09
C LYS A 31 -8.60 -0.39 20.40
N ARG A 32 -8.91 -1.62 20.82
CA ARG A 32 -7.95 -2.73 20.82
C ARG A 32 -7.71 -3.17 19.37
N PRO A 33 -6.56 -3.79 19.04
CA PRO A 33 -6.32 -4.36 17.71
C PRO A 33 -7.46 -5.28 17.21
N SER A 34 -8.02 -6.10 18.10
CA SER A 34 -9.14 -7.00 17.80
C SER A 34 -10.49 -6.30 17.59
N GLN A 35 -10.56 -4.98 17.76
CA GLN A 35 -11.75 -4.16 17.55
C GLN A 35 -11.59 -3.19 16.37
N LEU A 36 -10.38 -3.06 15.82
CA LEU A 36 -10.15 -2.25 14.64
C LEU A 36 -10.66 -3.01 13.41
N VAL A 37 -11.74 -2.50 12.81
CA VAL A 37 -12.34 -3.12 11.62
C VAL A 37 -11.53 -2.73 10.39
N VAL A 38 -10.71 -3.67 9.91
CA VAL A 38 -9.90 -3.50 8.70
C VAL A 38 -10.70 -4.03 7.51
N TYR A 39 -10.87 -3.19 6.48
CA TYR A 39 -11.57 -3.54 5.24
C TYR A 39 -10.60 -3.66 4.07
N ASP A 40 -10.57 -4.82 3.42
CA ASP A 40 -9.85 -5.04 2.17
C ASP A 40 -10.87 -5.27 1.02
N PRO A 41 -11.13 -4.24 0.19
CA PRO A 41 -12.17 -4.28 -0.84
C PRO A 41 -11.86 -5.19 -2.04
N PHE A 42 -10.59 -5.54 -2.26
CA PHE A 42 -10.20 -6.30 -3.44
C PHE A 42 -9.95 -7.76 -3.08
N PHE A 43 -10.96 -8.59 -3.34
CA PHE A 43 -10.92 -10.00 -3.01
C PHE A 43 -9.81 -10.74 -3.76
N CYS A 44 -8.98 -11.45 -3.02
CA CYS A 44 -8.04 -12.43 -3.55
C CYS A 44 -8.12 -13.70 -2.71
N LYS A 45 -8.16 -14.87 -3.35
CA LYS A 45 -8.11 -16.15 -2.63
C LYS A 45 -6.72 -16.29 -1.99
N GLY A 46 -6.60 -16.08 -0.68
CA GLY A 46 -5.30 -16.09 -0.01
C GLY A 46 -5.34 -15.99 1.53
N GLY A 47 -4.16 -15.97 2.13
CA GLY A 47 -3.93 -16.04 3.58
C GLY A 47 -3.92 -14.69 4.32
N ILE A 48 -4.29 -13.58 3.69
CA ILE A 48 -4.14 -12.23 4.27
C ILE A 48 -4.82 -12.08 5.65
N ARG A 49 -5.99 -12.72 5.82
CA ARG A 49 -6.70 -12.80 7.10
C ARG A 49 -5.82 -13.40 8.20
N LYS A 50 -5.17 -14.54 7.94
CA LYS A 50 -4.30 -15.23 8.91
C LYS A 50 -3.14 -14.33 9.35
N HIS A 51 -2.59 -13.54 8.43
CA HIS A 51 -1.53 -12.58 8.76
C HIS A 51 -2.02 -11.48 9.69
N TYR A 52 -3.20 -10.89 9.44
CA TYR A 52 -3.78 -9.90 10.34
C TYR A 52 -4.14 -10.48 11.72
N GLU A 53 -4.71 -11.68 11.75
CA GLU A 53 -5.05 -12.40 12.99
C GLU A 53 -3.80 -12.68 13.84
N ALA A 54 -2.69 -13.10 13.22
CA ALA A 54 -1.41 -13.31 13.92
C ALA A 54 -0.86 -12.02 14.55
N LEU A 55 -1.25 -10.85 14.05
CA LEU A 55 -0.89 -9.53 14.58
C LEU A 55 -1.92 -8.99 15.59
N GLY A 56 -2.99 -9.74 15.87
CA GLY A 56 -4.07 -9.39 16.78
C GLY A 56 -5.22 -8.60 16.15
N PHE A 57 -5.21 -8.38 14.83
CA PHE A 57 -6.29 -7.70 14.09
C PHE A 57 -7.28 -8.74 13.58
N THR A 58 -8.26 -9.09 14.42
CA THR A 58 -9.23 -10.17 14.13
C THR A 58 -10.53 -9.67 13.48
N SER A 59 -10.82 -8.36 13.54
CA SER A 59 -11.96 -7.75 12.86
C SER A 59 -11.58 -7.37 11.43
N PHE A 60 -11.84 -8.28 10.50
CA PHE A 60 -11.42 -8.13 9.09
C PHE A 60 -12.58 -8.41 8.12
N VAL A 61 -12.87 -7.42 7.27
CA VAL A 61 -13.89 -7.51 6.21
C VAL A 61 -13.18 -7.71 4.87
N HIS A 62 -13.40 -8.87 4.24
CA HIS A 62 -12.82 -9.25 2.96
C HIS A 62 -13.71 -10.28 2.30
N GLU A 63 -14.55 -9.81 1.38
CA GLU A 63 -15.62 -10.57 0.76
C GLU A 63 -15.47 -10.47 -0.76
N ASN A 64 -15.90 -11.51 -1.48
CA ASN A 64 -15.91 -11.51 -2.94
C ASN A 64 -17.03 -10.62 -3.48
N ARG A 65 -16.84 -9.30 -3.39
CA ARG A 65 -17.75 -8.25 -3.82
C ARG A 65 -17.06 -7.31 -4.79
N ASP A 66 -17.86 -6.67 -5.63
CA ASP A 66 -17.38 -5.64 -6.55
C ASP A 66 -17.33 -4.30 -5.82
N PHE A 67 -16.13 -3.89 -5.43
CA PHE A 67 -15.89 -2.66 -4.67
C PHE A 67 -16.52 -1.42 -5.31
N TYR A 68 -16.39 -1.25 -6.62
CA TYR A 68 -16.87 -0.03 -7.26
C TYR A 68 -18.39 0.01 -7.33
N LYS A 69 -19.04 -1.14 -7.53
CA LYS A 69 -20.50 -1.24 -7.42
C LYS A 69 -20.98 -0.96 -6.00
N ASP A 70 -20.24 -1.42 -4.98
CA ASP A 70 -20.58 -1.13 -3.58
C ASP A 70 -20.43 0.37 -3.27
N VAL A 71 -19.43 1.05 -3.83
CA VAL A 71 -19.29 2.51 -3.72
C VAL A 71 -20.49 3.22 -4.37
N GLU A 72 -20.84 2.86 -5.61
CA GLU A 72 -21.95 3.47 -6.36
C GLU A 72 -23.30 3.24 -5.67
N ALA A 73 -23.50 2.06 -5.08
CA ALA A 73 -24.72 1.70 -4.36
C ALA A 73 -24.77 2.22 -2.91
N GLY A 74 -23.71 2.85 -2.40
CA GLY A 74 -23.60 3.22 -0.98
C GLY A 74 -23.65 2.01 -0.04
N ALA A 75 -23.21 0.85 -0.51
CA ALA A 75 -23.33 -0.45 0.16
C ALA A 75 -22.01 -0.94 0.78
N LEU A 76 -21.05 -0.04 0.99
CA LEU A 76 -19.80 -0.35 1.67
C LEU A 76 -20.07 -0.82 3.11
N PRO A 77 -19.31 -1.81 3.62
CA PRO A 77 -19.41 -2.21 5.01
C PRO A 77 -19.01 -1.07 5.94
N ASP A 78 -19.41 -1.15 7.21
CA ASP A 78 -18.79 -0.28 8.22
C ASP A 78 -17.36 -0.76 8.50
N TYR A 79 -16.44 0.17 8.60
CA TYR A 79 -15.01 -0.09 8.82
C TYR A 79 -14.30 1.09 9.46
N ASP A 80 -13.18 0.82 10.13
CA ASP A 80 -12.32 1.85 10.70
C ASP A 80 -11.22 2.30 9.73
N ILE A 81 -10.66 1.34 8.99
CA ILE A 81 -9.60 1.60 8.02
C ILE A 81 -9.73 0.69 6.80
N LEU A 82 -9.54 1.27 5.62
CA LEU A 82 -9.38 0.51 4.38
C LEU A 82 -7.91 0.16 4.19
N VAL A 83 -7.55 -1.12 4.07
CA VAL A 83 -6.17 -1.56 3.79
C VAL A 83 -6.16 -2.55 2.66
N THR A 84 -5.44 -2.25 1.57
CA THR A 84 -5.42 -3.14 0.41
C THR A 84 -4.18 -3.00 -0.46
N ASN A 85 -3.89 -4.07 -1.21
CA ASN A 85 -3.01 -4.10 -2.36
C ASN A 85 -3.88 -4.21 -3.62
N PRO A 86 -4.34 -3.07 -4.18
CA PRO A 86 -5.35 -3.10 -5.23
C PRO A 86 -4.79 -3.64 -6.54
N PRO A 87 -5.64 -4.08 -7.48
CA PRO A 87 -5.21 -4.40 -8.84
C PRO A 87 -4.41 -3.25 -9.48
N TYR A 88 -3.29 -3.58 -10.11
CA TYR A 88 -2.43 -2.59 -10.80
C TYR A 88 -2.75 -2.46 -12.29
N SER A 89 -3.77 -3.16 -12.79
CA SER A 89 -4.32 -2.99 -14.13
C SER A 89 -5.12 -1.69 -14.25
N GLU A 90 -5.35 -1.27 -15.50
CA GLU A 90 -6.31 -0.21 -15.88
C GLU A 90 -6.21 1.05 -14.99
N ASP A 91 -7.37 1.63 -14.67
CA ASP A 91 -7.55 2.83 -13.87
C ASP A 91 -7.73 2.54 -12.36
N HIS A 92 -7.65 1.27 -11.92
CA HIS A 92 -7.91 0.88 -10.53
C HIS A 92 -7.13 1.71 -9.51
N LYS A 93 -5.85 1.98 -9.79
CA LYS A 93 -4.95 2.77 -8.94
C LYS A 93 -5.47 4.20 -8.74
N GLU A 94 -5.96 4.81 -9.80
CA GLU A 94 -6.48 6.19 -9.78
C GLU A 94 -7.84 6.25 -9.09
N ARG A 95 -8.75 5.33 -9.45
CA ARG A 95 -10.10 5.26 -8.87
C ARG A 95 -10.08 5.02 -7.36
N ILE A 96 -9.29 4.06 -6.87
CA ILE A 96 -9.22 3.83 -5.42
C ILE A 96 -8.51 4.96 -4.69
N LEU A 97 -7.50 5.61 -5.29
CA LEU A 97 -6.86 6.78 -4.70
C LEU A 97 -7.84 7.95 -4.56
N ASP A 98 -8.61 8.25 -5.62
CA ASP A 98 -9.63 9.30 -5.58
C ASP A 98 -10.68 9.01 -4.50
N PHE A 99 -11.21 7.78 -4.47
CA PHE A 99 -12.12 7.34 -3.40
C PHE A 99 -11.52 7.56 -2.01
N CYS A 100 -10.30 7.06 -1.77
CA CYS A 100 -9.65 7.14 -0.47
C CYS A 100 -9.40 8.58 -0.03
N LEU A 101 -8.99 9.46 -0.95
CA LEU A 101 -8.75 10.86 -0.63
C LEU A 101 -10.03 11.65 -0.34
N ARG A 102 -11.17 11.23 -0.90
CA ARG A 102 -12.48 11.87 -0.68
C ARG A 102 -13.30 11.25 0.45
N SER A 103 -13.01 10.02 0.86
CA SER A 103 -13.83 9.28 1.83
C SER A 103 -13.84 9.91 3.23
N GLY A 104 -12.80 10.66 3.59
CA GLY A 104 -12.59 11.14 4.96
C GLY A 104 -12.28 10.05 5.99
N LYS A 105 -12.23 8.78 5.58
CA LYS A 105 -11.93 7.62 6.44
C LYS A 105 -10.44 7.25 6.34
N PRO A 106 -9.84 6.67 7.39
CA PRO A 106 -8.49 6.14 7.31
C PRO A 106 -8.31 5.09 6.20
N TRP A 107 -7.15 5.11 5.55
CA TRP A 107 -6.78 4.17 4.51
C TRP A 107 -5.27 3.94 4.41
N ALA A 108 -4.89 2.77 3.90
CA ALA A 108 -3.53 2.43 3.51
C ALA A 108 -3.54 1.60 2.21
N LEU A 109 -2.89 2.12 1.17
CA LEU A 109 -2.83 1.48 -0.15
C LEU A 109 -1.39 1.07 -0.47
N LEU A 110 -1.18 -0.19 -0.81
CA LEU A 110 0.10 -0.66 -1.35
C LEU A 110 0.11 -0.47 -2.86
N LEU A 111 0.84 0.54 -3.34
CA LEU A 111 0.87 0.91 -4.76
C LEU A 111 2.30 0.91 -5.29
N PRO A 112 2.49 0.77 -6.62
CA PRO A 112 3.80 0.98 -7.22
C PRO A 112 4.34 2.37 -6.88
N ASN A 113 5.63 2.45 -6.59
CA ASN A 113 6.29 3.69 -6.18
C ASN A 113 6.20 4.80 -7.23
N TYR A 114 6.09 4.45 -8.51
CA TYR A 114 5.91 5.43 -9.59
C TYR A 114 4.58 6.18 -9.52
N VAL A 115 3.57 5.68 -8.79
CA VAL A 115 2.26 6.34 -8.69
C VAL A 115 2.39 7.72 -8.07
N ALA A 116 3.23 7.88 -7.06
CA ALA A 116 3.52 9.16 -6.39
C ALA A 116 4.10 10.22 -7.34
N THR A 117 4.65 9.83 -8.50
CA THR A 117 5.22 10.75 -9.48
C THR A 117 4.30 11.04 -10.66
N LYS A 118 3.08 10.49 -10.67
CA LYS A 118 2.10 10.73 -11.74
C LYS A 118 1.37 12.06 -11.55
N ALA A 119 1.01 12.68 -12.67
CA ALA A 119 0.26 13.93 -12.69
C ALA A 119 -1.08 13.77 -11.98
N TYR A 120 -1.83 12.69 -12.25
CA TYR A 120 -3.12 12.44 -11.59
C TYR A 120 -2.98 12.41 -10.07
N PHE A 121 -1.92 11.84 -9.50
CA PHE A 121 -1.75 11.80 -8.05
C PHE A 121 -1.60 13.22 -7.47
N SER A 122 -0.84 14.07 -8.16
CA SER A 122 -0.67 15.47 -7.76
C SER A 122 -1.97 16.26 -7.91
N SER A 123 -2.72 16.03 -9.00
CA SER A 123 -4.05 16.62 -9.23
C SER A 123 -5.04 16.21 -8.15
N LEU A 124 -5.15 14.92 -7.84
CA LEU A 124 -6.03 14.41 -6.77
C LEU A 124 -5.71 15.05 -5.41
N LEU A 125 -4.43 15.19 -5.06
CA LEU A 125 -4.02 15.88 -3.82
C LEU A 125 -4.32 17.39 -3.82
N ALA A 126 -4.40 18.02 -4.99
CA ALA A 126 -4.74 19.44 -5.12
C ALA A 126 -6.26 19.67 -5.15
N ASP A 127 -7.00 18.78 -5.81
CA ASP A 127 -8.46 18.85 -5.99
C ASP A 127 -9.23 18.41 -4.74
N THR A 128 -8.55 17.72 -3.83
CA THR A 128 -9.11 17.35 -2.53
C THR A 128 -8.97 18.49 -1.55
N ALA A 129 -9.99 18.71 -0.73
CA ALA A 129 -9.96 19.68 0.37
C ALA A 129 -9.07 19.21 1.55
N THR A 130 -8.23 18.18 1.34
CA THR A 130 -7.40 17.57 2.38
C THR A 130 -6.30 18.55 2.81
N PRO A 131 -6.37 19.09 4.04
CA PRO A 131 -5.39 20.06 4.50
C PRO A 131 -4.02 19.40 4.63
N PRO A 132 -2.90 20.14 4.52
CA PRO A 132 -1.55 19.56 4.56
C PRO A 132 -1.27 18.58 5.70
N PRO A 133 -1.74 18.80 6.96
CA PRO A 133 -1.56 17.85 8.07
C PRO A 133 -2.34 16.53 7.95
N GLN A 134 -3.28 16.44 7.01
CA GLN A 134 -4.10 15.24 6.76
C GLN A 134 -3.73 14.56 5.45
N ARG A 135 -2.79 15.14 4.69
CA ARG A 135 -2.30 14.54 3.44
C ARG A 135 -1.54 13.25 3.74
N PRO A 136 -1.61 12.27 2.83
CA PRO A 136 -0.99 10.98 3.07
C PRO A 136 0.54 11.10 3.22
N PHE A 137 1.09 10.25 4.07
CA PHE A 137 2.52 9.98 4.13
C PHE A 137 2.84 8.62 3.50
N PHE A 138 4.12 8.32 3.35
CA PHE A 138 4.56 7.10 2.67
C PHE A 138 5.41 6.23 3.59
N LEU A 139 5.19 4.92 3.53
CA LEU A 139 6.12 3.93 4.07
C LEU A 139 6.76 3.16 2.92
N THR A 140 8.08 3.18 2.86
CA THR A 140 8.87 2.43 1.87
C THR A 140 9.56 1.27 2.58
N PRO A 141 9.11 0.02 2.36
CA PRO A 141 9.80 -1.16 2.87
C PRO A 141 11.21 -1.27 2.28
N ARG A 142 12.18 -1.76 3.07
CA ARG A 142 13.53 -1.98 2.55
C ARG A 142 13.62 -3.18 1.60
N VAL A 143 12.78 -4.18 1.83
CA VAL A 143 12.71 -5.38 1.00
C VAL A 143 11.63 -5.20 -0.07
N ARG A 144 11.92 -5.62 -1.30
CA ARG A 144 10.95 -5.61 -2.39
C ARG A 144 9.86 -6.64 -2.13
N TYR A 145 8.60 -6.27 -2.38
CA TYR A 145 7.54 -7.25 -2.50
C TYR A 145 7.74 -8.10 -3.77
N THR A 146 7.59 -9.39 -3.60
CA THR A 146 7.41 -10.36 -4.69
C THR A 146 5.92 -10.60 -4.87
N TYR A 147 5.48 -10.76 -6.11
CA TYR A 147 4.08 -11.01 -6.43
C TYR A 147 3.99 -12.31 -7.20
N ASP A 148 3.12 -13.21 -6.76
CA ASP A 148 2.79 -14.40 -7.54
C ASP A 148 1.80 -14.00 -8.63
N HIS A 149 2.15 -14.34 -9.87
CA HIS A 149 1.33 -14.05 -11.03
C HIS A 149 0.54 -15.31 -11.39
N PRO A 150 -0.80 -15.33 -11.22
CA PRO A 150 -1.60 -16.43 -11.73
C PRO A 150 -1.33 -16.57 -13.24
N GLU A 151 -1.18 -17.81 -13.70
CA GLU A 151 -0.91 -18.21 -15.10
C GLU A 151 0.52 -17.96 -15.62
N GLY A 152 1.49 -17.57 -14.78
CA GLY A 152 2.88 -17.38 -15.23
C GLY A 152 3.07 -16.28 -16.28
N THR A 153 2.07 -15.41 -16.44
CA THR A 153 2.05 -14.31 -17.42
C THR A 153 2.87 -13.09 -16.97
N GLY A 154 3.42 -13.12 -15.76
CA GLY A 154 4.22 -12.03 -15.19
C GLY A 154 5.73 -12.23 -15.31
N HIS A 155 6.48 -11.19 -14.94
CA HIS A 155 7.94 -11.26 -14.86
C HIS A 155 8.35 -11.94 -13.54
N ALA A 156 9.48 -12.67 -13.54
CA ALA A 156 10.03 -13.34 -12.35
C ALA A 156 10.30 -12.38 -11.17
N GLU A 157 10.55 -11.09 -11.47
CA GLU A 157 10.63 -10.02 -10.48
C GLU A 157 9.73 -8.86 -10.89
N SER A 158 9.07 -8.24 -9.91
CA SER A 158 8.30 -7.02 -10.16
C SER A 158 9.19 -5.92 -10.74
N PRO A 159 8.81 -5.29 -11.87
CA PRO A 159 9.60 -4.23 -12.51
C PRO A 159 9.56 -2.90 -11.74
N PHE A 160 8.92 -2.86 -10.58
CA PHE A 160 8.77 -1.69 -9.72
C PHE A 160 8.86 -2.09 -8.24
N TYR A 161 9.18 -1.11 -7.39
CA TYR A 161 8.97 -1.22 -5.96
C TYR A 161 7.53 -0.84 -5.64
N SER A 162 6.96 -1.44 -4.60
CA SER A 162 5.69 -0.99 -4.04
C SER A 162 5.92 -0.37 -2.67
N ILE A 163 5.16 0.69 -2.39
CA ILE A 163 5.24 1.45 -1.15
C ILE A 163 3.83 1.69 -0.63
N TRP A 164 3.70 1.87 0.67
CA TRP A 164 2.42 2.21 1.29
C TRP A 164 2.17 3.70 1.19
N TYR A 165 0.97 4.06 0.75
CA TYR A 165 0.38 5.38 0.80
C TYR A 165 -0.60 5.35 1.95
N VAL A 166 -0.44 6.23 2.94
CA VAL A 166 -1.21 6.16 4.18
C VAL A 166 -1.83 7.51 4.50
N GLY A 167 -3.16 7.59 4.42
CA GLY A 167 -3.95 8.75 4.81
C GLY A 167 -4.88 8.38 5.96
N LEU A 168 -4.80 9.08 7.09
CA LEU A 168 -5.54 8.76 8.32
C LEU A 168 -6.42 9.93 8.78
N GLY A 169 -6.81 10.80 7.85
CA GLY A 169 -7.55 12.03 8.12
C GLY A 169 -6.89 12.87 9.21
N SER A 170 -7.67 13.29 10.20
CA SER A 170 -7.21 14.08 11.35
C SER A 170 -6.16 13.38 12.24
N HIS A 171 -5.98 12.06 12.11
CA HIS A 171 -5.01 11.29 12.88
C HIS A 171 -3.64 11.17 12.20
N THR A 172 -3.51 11.60 10.94
CA THR A 172 -2.31 11.41 10.11
C THR A 172 -1.04 11.92 10.80
N GLU A 173 -0.99 13.18 11.24
CA GLU A 173 0.20 13.73 11.92
C GLU A 173 0.59 12.94 13.16
N ALA A 174 -0.40 12.65 14.01
CA ALA A 174 -0.13 12.05 15.30
C ALA A 174 0.36 10.60 15.15
N VAL A 175 -0.16 9.86 14.17
CA VAL A 175 0.30 8.51 13.84
C VAL A 175 1.67 8.56 13.18
N TYR A 176 1.89 9.46 12.21
CA TYR A 176 3.19 9.66 11.58
C TYR A 176 4.29 9.96 12.61
N GLY A 177 4.03 10.87 13.56
CA GLY A 177 4.95 11.20 14.64
C GLY A 177 5.25 10.00 15.55
N SER A 178 4.24 9.20 15.88
CA SER A 178 4.41 7.96 16.66
C SER A 178 5.28 6.93 15.93
N CYS A 179 5.07 6.80 14.62
CA CYS A 179 5.87 5.96 13.75
C CYS A 179 7.33 6.46 13.67
N ARG A 180 7.53 7.75 13.46
CA ARG A 180 8.88 8.35 13.41
C ARG A 180 9.64 8.11 14.72
N ALA A 181 9.01 8.39 15.86
CA ALA A 181 9.59 8.15 17.17
C ALA A 181 9.97 6.68 17.40
N LYS A 182 9.16 5.72 16.88
CA LYS A 182 9.49 4.29 16.94
C LYS A 182 10.73 3.95 16.11
N LEU A 183 10.90 4.54 14.92
CA LEU A 183 12.09 4.32 14.09
C LEU A 183 13.33 4.92 14.76
N ASP A 184 13.21 6.11 15.34
CA ASP A 184 14.32 6.80 16.00
C ASP A 184 14.77 6.07 17.28
N ALA A 185 13.82 5.49 18.03
CA ALA A 185 14.12 4.65 19.20
C ALA A 185 14.64 3.24 18.83
N GLY A 186 14.51 2.82 17.57
CA GLY A 186 14.69 1.45 17.08
C GLY A 186 16.10 1.01 16.73
N GLY A 187 17.15 1.66 17.25
CA GLY A 187 18.55 1.23 17.11
C GLY A 187 18.91 -0.12 17.77
N GLY A 188 17.97 -0.81 18.41
CA GLY A 188 18.20 -2.13 19.01
C GLY A 188 16.94 -2.99 19.11
N GLY A 189 16.97 -4.17 18.47
CA GLY A 189 16.18 -5.34 18.87
C GLY A 189 14.74 -5.45 18.34
N GLY A 190 14.54 -5.39 17.03
CA GLY A 190 13.27 -5.73 16.37
C GLY A 190 13.00 -4.83 15.17
N SER A 191 13.78 -5.01 14.09
CA SER A 191 13.86 -4.07 12.96
C SER A 191 12.53 -3.95 12.21
N TRP A 192 11.74 -2.94 12.58
CA TRP A 192 10.72 -2.37 11.70
C TRP A 192 11.45 -1.64 10.58
N ASP A 193 11.58 -2.34 9.45
CA ASP A 193 12.58 -2.02 8.44
C ASP A 193 11.96 -1.26 7.27
N VAL A 194 11.51 -0.05 7.57
CA VAL A 194 10.87 0.86 6.60
C VAL A 194 11.51 2.23 6.68
N SER A 195 11.38 3.01 5.60
CA SER A 195 11.62 4.45 5.64
C SER A 195 10.31 5.21 5.51
N LEU A 196 10.23 6.36 6.16
CA LEU A 196 9.06 7.24 6.15
C LEU A 196 9.35 8.50 5.34
N ALA A 197 8.40 8.90 4.50
CA ALA A 197 8.46 10.14 3.74
C ALA A 197 7.14 10.93 3.85
N ARG A 198 7.25 12.26 3.82
CA ARG A 198 6.11 13.20 3.95
C ARG A 198 5.69 13.85 2.64
N SER A 199 6.49 13.68 1.61
CA SER A 199 6.26 14.29 0.31
C SER A 199 6.89 13.44 -0.77
N VAL A 200 6.41 13.64 -2.00
CA VAL A 200 7.03 13.07 -3.20
C VAL A 200 8.49 13.51 -3.33
N GLU A 201 8.81 14.73 -2.89
CA GLU A 201 10.19 15.24 -2.89
C GLU A 201 11.08 14.48 -1.90
N ALA A 202 10.60 14.21 -0.69
CA ALA A 202 11.32 13.37 0.27
C ALA A 202 11.53 11.94 -0.26
N LEU A 203 10.55 11.38 -0.97
CA LEU A 203 10.69 10.10 -1.66
C LEU A 203 11.77 10.14 -2.75
N ARG A 204 11.88 11.24 -3.52
CA ARG A 204 12.92 11.42 -4.54
C ARG A 204 14.31 11.51 -3.92
N GLN A 205 14.46 12.30 -2.85
CA GLN A 205 15.71 12.44 -2.12
C GLN A 205 16.18 11.09 -1.55
N ALA A 206 15.24 10.29 -1.04
CA ALA A 206 15.50 8.94 -0.55
C ALA A 206 15.69 7.89 -1.68
N LYS A 207 15.60 8.27 -2.95
CA LYS A 207 15.63 7.37 -4.12
C LYS A 207 14.55 6.26 -4.05
N ALA A 208 13.46 6.51 -3.34
CA ALA A 208 12.35 5.57 -3.15
C ALA A 208 11.35 5.59 -4.32
N VAL A 209 11.44 6.58 -5.21
CA VAL A 209 10.63 6.70 -6.44
C VAL A 209 11.51 6.92 -7.66
N PRO A 210 11.05 6.57 -8.88
CA PRO A 210 11.81 6.84 -10.09
C PRO A 210 12.01 8.35 -10.29
N THR A 211 13.26 8.78 -10.46
CA THR A 211 13.62 10.17 -10.77
C THR A 211 13.70 10.44 -12.27
N ALA A 212 13.86 9.39 -13.08
CA ALA A 212 13.92 9.47 -14.53
C ALA A 212 12.70 8.79 -15.19
N LYS A 213 12.29 9.32 -16.35
CA LYS A 213 11.24 8.71 -17.16
C LYS A 213 11.69 7.32 -17.62
N ARG A 214 10.95 6.27 -17.22
CA ARG A 214 11.21 4.91 -17.69
C ARG A 214 10.97 4.86 -19.21
N LEU A 215 12.01 4.52 -19.95
CA LEU A 215 11.93 4.28 -21.39
C LEU A 215 10.98 3.12 -21.68
N ASN A 216 10.21 3.23 -22.76
CA ASN A 216 9.33 2.15 -23.20
C ASN A 216 10.15 0.91 -23.64
N PRO A 217 9.55 -0.30 -23.73
CA PRO A 217 10.28 -1.52 -24.03
C PRO A 217 11.15 -1.41 -25.30
N LYS A 218 10.63 -0.82 -26.38
CA LYS A 218 11.36 -0.60 -27.63
C LYS A 218 12.56 0.33 -27.46
N GLN A 219 12.41 1.42 -26.71
CA GLN A 219 13.47 2.37 -26.40
C GLN A 219 14.57 1.73 -25.55
N ARG A 220 14.21 0.88 -24.57
CA ARG A 220 15.19 0.14 -23.76
C ARG A 220 15.97 -0.88 -24.59
N LEU A 221 15.29 -1.60 -25.48
CA LEU A 221 15.93 -2.55 -26.39
C LEU A 221 16.93 -1.85 -27.32
N ARG A 222 16.54 -0.70 -27.88
CA ARG A 222 17.42 0.13 -28.71
C ARG A 222 18.63 0.64 -27.94
N LEU A 223 18.45 0.99 -26.65
CA LEU A 223 19.55 1.44 -25.80
C LEU A 223 20.53 0.31 -25.50
N LYS A 224 20.04 -0.89 -25.16
CA LYS A 224 20.87 -2.08 -24.94
C LYS A 224 21.70 -2.45 -26.18
N LYS A 225 21.07 -2.46 -27.36
CA LYS A 225 21.77 -2.65 -28.65
C LYS A 225 22.85 -1.60 -28.89
N LYS A 226 22.59 -0.34 -28.55
CA LYS A 226 23.56 0.76 -28.71
C LYS A 226 24.72 0.70 -27.70
N GLN A 227 24.56 -0.02 -26.60
CA GLN A 227 25.55 -0.15 -25.52
C GLN A 227 26.33 -1.48 -25.56
N GLY A 228 26.07 -2.35 -26.55
CA GLY A 228 26.80 -3.61 -26.71
C GLY A 228 26.59 -4.63 -25.60
N LEU A 229 25.46 -4.53 -24.87
CA LEU A 229 25.11 -5.40 -23.74
C LEU A 229 24.11 -6.50 -24.17
N GLU A 230 24.28 -7.07 -25.36
CA GLU A 230 23.49 -8.21 -25.83
C GLU A 230 23.95 -9.53 -25.20
#